data_AF-X1DKA5-F1
#
_entry.id   AF-X1DKA5-F1
#
_cell.length_a   1.000
_cell.length_b   1.000
_cell.length_c   1.000
_cell.angle_alpha   90.00
_cell.angle_beta   90.00
_cell.angle_gamma   90.00
#
_symmetry.space_group_name_H-M   'P 1'
#
loop_
_entity.id
_entity.type
_entity.pdbx_description
1 polymer ?
#
loop_
_entity_poly.entity_id
_entity_poly.type
_entity_poly.pdbx_seq_one_letter_code
_entity_poly.pdbx_strand_id
1 'polypeptide(L)'
;MLVGALAILVSLHTSQIVLNETKSRVAVDLRVAHKFLDKEIEKSVITLELVAEKQRLIDPLEKSQPIPADVRAWLEKKRVDSGFDFLTLCNEKGKVILRTRFPYNKGDFSFSNGIVSGALQRKSASGIVIIPSQALKMEGEDLLQQAYIKFMPTPQAKPRSEKAETSGMALMAAVPVWTRDERIIGVLYGGTLLNRNYQLVDYVRDMVLK
;
A
#
# COMPACT_ATOMS: atom_id res chain seq x y z
N MET A 1 31.36 -51.24 11.88
CA MET A 1 31.19 -50.39 10.67
C MET A 1 29.72 -50.24 10.24
N LEU A 2 28.90 -51.30 10.26
CA LEU A 2 27.47 -51.25 9.87
C LEU A 2 26.62 -50.24 10.67
N VAL A 3 26.83 -50.14 11.99
CA VAL A 3 26.05 -49.24 12.86
C VAL A 3 26.31 -47.76 12.55
N GLY A 4 27.55 -47.40 12.19
CA GLY A 4 27.91 -46.02 11.83
C GLY A 4 27.34 -45.59 10.47
N ALA A 5 27.28 -46.51 9.50
CA ALA A 5 26.66 -46.25 8.21
C ALA A 5 25.15 -46.01 8.31
N LEU A 6 24.47 -46.77 9.17
CA LEU A 6 23.04 -46.61 9.43
C LEU A 6 22.71 -45.26 10.09
N ALA A 7 23.53 -44.84 11.07
CA ALA A 7 23.37 -43.56 11.76
C ALA A 7 23.53 -42.35 10.81
N ILE A 8 24.48 -42.41 9.87
CA ILE A 8 24.68 -41.36 8.85
C ILE A 8 23.47 -41.30 7.91
N LEU A 9 22.95 -42.45 7.48
CA LEU A 9 21.81 -42.54 6.57
C LEU A 9 20.52 -42.01 7.20
N VAL A 10 20.27 -42.36 8.47
CA VAL A 10 19.15 -41.81 9.27
C VAL A 10 19.31 -40.30 9.44
N SER A 11 20.51 -39.82 9.79
CA SER A 11 20.79 -38.39 10.00
C SER A 11 20.60 -37.56 8.71
N LEU A 12 21.03 -38.09 7.56
CA LEU A 12 20.80 -37.47 6.25
C LEU A 12 19.31 -37.44 5.88
N HIS A 13 18.57 -38.52 6.18
CA HIS A 13 17.15 -38.60 5.89
C HIS A 13 16.33 -37.66 6.78
N THR A 14 16.62 -37.59 8.08
CA THR A 14 15.99 -36.63 9.01
C THR A 14 16.33 -35.19 8.65
N SER A 15 17.56 -34.90 8.21
CA SER A 15 17.95 -33.55 7.79
C SER A 15 17.18 -33.10 6.54
N GLN A 16 16.95 -34.01 5.59
CA GLN A 16 16.13 -33.73 4.40
C GLN A 16 14.65 -33.53 4.74
N ILE A 17 14.11 -34.30 5.69
CA ILE A 17 12.73 -34.15 6.18
C ILE A 17 12.55 -32.80 6.88
N VAL A 18 13.44 -32.43 7.80
CA VAL A 18 13.38 -31.13 8.52
C VAL A 18 13.57 -29.94 7.57
N LEU A 19 14.45 -30.04 6.58
CA LEU A 19 14.64 -28.98 5.57
C LEU A 19 13.45 -28.85 4.63
N ASN A 20 12.82 -29.95 4.21
CA ASN A 20 11.61 -29.91 3.39
C ASN A 20 10.40 -29.40 4.18
N GLU A 21 10.28 -29.77 5.45
CA GLU A 21 9.21 -29.29 6.33
C GLU A 21 9.34 -27.79 6.61
N THR A 22 10.57 -27.30 6.84
CA THR A 22 10.85 -25.86 7.05
C THR A 22 10.60 -25.05 5.78
N LYS A 23 11.02 -25.54 4.61
CA LYS A 23 10.73 -24.89 3.31
C LYS A 23 9.24 -24.87 2.98
N SER A 24 8.52 -25.96 3.28
CA SER A 24 7.08 -26.05 3.07
C SER A 24 6.30 -25.05 3.93
N ARG A 25 6.68 -24.90 5.20
CA ARG A 25 6.09 -23.89 6.11
C ARG A 25 6.30 -22.46 5.58
N VAL A 26 7.51 -22.09 5.18
CA VAL A 26 7.77 -20.76 4.59
C VAL A 26 6.92 -20.49 3.33
N ALA A 27 6.72 -21.50 2.48
CA ALA A 27 5.87 -21.38 1.29
C ALA A 27 4.37 -21.31 1.62
N VAL A 28 3.92 -21.91 2.72
CA VAL A 28 2.55 -21.74 3.23
C VAL A 28 2.37 -20.32 3.76
N ASP A 29 3.30 -19.84 4.60
CA ASP A 29 3.25 -18.50 5.20
C ASP A 29 3.22 -17.40 4.14
N LEU A 30 4.05 -17.50 3.11
CA LEU A 30 4.08 -16.53 2.02
C LEU A 30 2.79 -16.52 1.21
N ARG A 31 2.17 -17.69 0.98
CA ARG A 31 0.86 -17.76 0.29
C ARG A 31 -0.25 -17.14 1.12
N VAL A 32 -0.24 -17.36 2.43
CA VAL A 32 -1.20 -16.74 3.36
C VAL A 32 -1.03 -15.22 3.37
N ALA A 33 0.22 -14.74 3.44
CA ALA A 33 0.53 -13.32 3.36
C ALA A 33 0.09 -12.71 2.02
N HIS A 34 0.35 -13.38 0.90
CA HIS A 34 -0.07 -12.91 -0.43
C HIS A 34 -1.59 -12.78 -0.52
N LYS A 35 -2.34 -13.81 -0.08
CA LYS A 35 -3.80 -13.76 -0.04
C LYS A 35 -4.35 -12.62 0.81
N PHE A 36 -3.70 -12.33 1.94
CA PHE A 36 -4.08 -11.18 2.76
C PHE A 36 -3.90 -9.87 2.00
N LEU A 37 -2.73 -9.69 1.36
CA LEU A 37 -2.43 -8.49 0.59
C LEU A 37 -3.39 -8.30 -0.59
N ASP A 38 -3.69 -9.38 -1.33
CA ASP A 38 -4.65 -9.37 -2.44
C ASP A 38 -6.03 -8.92 -1.96
N LYS A 39 -6.49 -9.45 -0.82
CA LYS A 39 -7.78 -9.09 -0.22
C LYS A 39 -7.83 -7.62 0.21
N GLU A 40 -6.78 -7.10 0.84
CA GLU A 40 -6.72 -5.69 1.24
C GLU A 40 -6.64 -4.75 0.03
N ILE A 41 -5.94 -5.16 -1.03
CA ILE A 41 -5.92 -4.44 -2.31
C ILE A 41 -7.30 -4.40 -2.95
N GLU A 42 -7.98 -5.54 -3.05
CA GLU A 42 -9.32 -5.65 -3.63
C GLU A 42 -10.32 -4.76 -2.88
N LYS A 43 -10.32 -4.84 -1.55
CA LYS A 43 -11.13 -3.98 -0.68
C LYS A 43 -10.82 -2.49 -0.91
N SER A 44 -9.55 -2.14 -1.08
CA SER A 44 -9.13 -0.76 -1.34
C SER A 44 -9.69 -0.25 -2.67
N VAL A 45 -9.58 -1.03 -3.75
CA VAL A 45 -10.11 -0.69 -5.07
C VAL A 45 -11.63 -0.48 -5.00
N ILE A 46 -12.38 -1.46 -4.46
CA ILE A 46 -13.85 -1.37 -4.34
C ILE A 46 -14.26 -0.13 -3.55
N THR A 47 -13.58 0.15 -2.44
CA THR A 47 -13.89 1.31 -1.61
C THR A 47 -13.66 2.62 -2.36
N LEU A 48 -12.56 2.73 -3.11
CA LEU A 48 -12.28 3.91 -3.92
C LEU A 48 -13.29 4.07 -5.05
N GLU A 49 -13.69 2.99 -5.73
CA GLU A 49 -14.72 3.03 -6.79
C GLU A 49 -16.05 3.57 -6.24
N LEU A 50 -16.52 3.05 -5.11
CA LEU A 50 -17.75 3.52 -4.45
C LEU A 50 -17.69 5.00 -4.03
N VAL A 51 -16.51 5.51 -3.68
CA VAL A 51 -16.29 6.93 -3.36
C VAL A 51 -16.24 7.77 -4.64
N ALA A 52 -15.60 7.27 -5.70
CA ALA A 52 -15.44 7.93 -6.99
C ALA A 52 -16.79 8.13 -7.72
N GLU A 53 -17.76 7.25 -7.51
CA GLU A 53 -19.10 7.33 -8.09
C GLU A 53 -20.01 8.39 -7.45
N LYS A 54 -19.61 9.01 -6.34
CA LYS A 54 -20.47 9.97 -5.64
C LYS A 54 -20.54 11.29 -6.39
N GLN A 55 -21.78 11.74 -6.67
CA GLN A 55 -22.04 13.04 -7.33
C GLN A 55 -21.37 14.21 -6.59
N ARG A 56 -21.27 14.14 -5.26
CA ARG A 56 -20.53 15.13 -4.45
C ARG A 56 -19.07 15.33 -4.89
N LEU A 57 -18.43 14.29 -5.41
CA LEU A 57 -17.08 14.36 -5.97
C LEU A 57 -17.08 14.80 -7.43
N ILE A 58 -18.04 14.28 -8.22
CA ILE A 58 -18.13 14.47 -9.67
C ILE A 58 -18.54 15.91 -10.02
N ASP A 59 -19.55 16.48 -9.38
CA ASP A 59 -20.10 17.81 -9.67
C ASP A 59 -19.05 18.94 -9.73
N PRO A 60 -18.15 19.10 -8.73
CA PRO A 60 -17.14 20.15 -8.78
C PRO A 60 -16.04 19.89 -9.83
N LEU A 61 -15.76 18.61 -10.13
CA LEU A 61 -14.79 18.23 -11.16
C LEU A 61 -15.31 18.54 -12.57
N GLU A 62 -16.57 18.17 -12.87
CA GLU A 62 -17.19 18.44 -14.18
C GLU A 62 -17.28 19.94 -14.47
N LYS A 63 -17.60 20.74 -13.45
CA LYS A 63 -17.69 22.21 -13.58
C LYS A 63 -16.33 22.90 -13.60
N SER A 64 -15.22 22.15 -13.48
CA SER A 64 -13.86 22.67 -13.33
C SER A 64 -13.76 23.75 -12.23
N GLN A 65 -14.56 23.63 -11.18
CA GLN A 65 -14.61 24.57 -10.09
C GLN A 65 -13.56 24.20 -9.02
N PRO A 66 -13.07 25.18 -8.23
CA PRO A 66 -12.27 24.88 -7.06
C PRO A 66 -13.02 23.90 -6.16
N ILE A 67 -12.35 22.81 -5.73
CA ILE A 67 -12.98 21.80 -4.89
C ILE A 67 -13.44 22.45 -3.56
N PRO A 68 -14.75 22.41 -3.25
CA PRO A 68 -15.29 22.99 -2.03
C PRO A 68 -14.71 22.37 -0.75
N ALA A 69 -14.74 23.13 0.35
CA ALA A 69 -14.22 22.67 1.63
C ALA A 69 -15.03 21.48 2.21
N ASP A 70 -16.32 21.39 1.93
CA ASP A 70 -17.17 20.29 2.39
C ASP A 70 -16.81 18.95 1.71
N VAL A 71 -16.42 18.99 0.43
CA VAL A 71 -15.92 17.80 -0.31
C VAL A 71 -14.62 17.29 0.32
N ARG A 72 -13.73 18.20 0.73
CA ARG A 72 -12.52 17.83 1.46
C ARG A 72 -12.83 17.16 2.79
N ALA A 73 -13.64 17.79 3.64
CA ALA A 73 -14.02 17.23 4.94
C ALA A 73 -14.71 15.86 4.77
N TRP A 74 -15.52 15.70 3.73
CA TRP A 74 -16.13 14.43 3.39
C TRP A 74 -15.10 13.38 2.96
N LEU A 75 -14.13 13.71 2.10
CA LEU A 75 -13.05 12.79 1.71
C LEU A 75 -12.12 12.46 2.87
N GLU A 76 -11.85 13.40 3.77
CA GLU A 76 -11.11 13.17 5.02
C GLU A 76 -11.84 12.14 5.90
N LYS A 77 -13.15 12.30 6.06
CA LYS A 77 -13.97 11.31 6.75
C LYS A 77 -13.91 9.95 6.05
N LYS A 78 -14.03 9.91 4.71
CA LYS A 78 -13.93 8.64 3.96
C LYS A 78 -12.56 7.98 4.07
N ARG A 79 -11.48 8.77 4.11
CA ARG A 79 -10.13 8.28 4.36
C ARG A 79 -10.08 7.55 5.71
N VAL A 80 -10.52 8.21 6.79
CA VAL A 80 -10.50 7.66 8.15
C VAL A 80 -11.42 6.45 8.27
N ASP A 81 -12.68 6.55 7.82
CA ASP A 81 -13.68 5.48 7.91
C ASP A 81 -13.25 4.21 7.15
N SER A 82 -12.42 4.36 6.10
CA SER A 82 -11.96 3.26 5.25
C SER A 82 -10.59 2.69 5.67
N GLY A 83 -9.93 3.28 6.67
CA GLY A 83 -8.61 2.86 7.13
C GLY A 83 -7.45 3.23 6.18
N PHE A 84 -7.64 4.24 5.33
CA PHE A 84 -6.58 4.75 4.48
C PHE A 84 -5.68 5.71 5.26
N ASP A 85 -4.36 5.56 5.12
CA ASP A 85 -3.41 6.51 5.68
C ASP A 85 -3.42 7.82 4.88
N PHE A 86 -3.58 7.74 3.56
CA PHE A 86 -3.76 8.91 2.68
C PHE A 86 -4.82 8.63 1.62
N LEU A 87 -5.51 9.70 1.20
CA LEU A 87 -6.50 9.69 0.13
C LEU A 87 -6.39 11.01 -0.63
N THR A 88 -6.24 10.94 -1.94
CA THR A 88 -5.84 12.08 -2.77
C THR A 88 -6.59 12.04 -4.10
N LEU A 89 -7.01 13.23 -4.54
CA LEU A 89 -7.74 13.44 -5.77
C LEU A 89 -6.85 14.20 -6.77
N CYS A 90 -6.78 13.66 -7.98
CA CYS A 90 -6.12 14.25 -9.13
C CYS A 90 -7.15 14.66 -10.20
N ASN A 91 -6.80 15.65 -11.01
CA ASN A 91 -7.54 15.96 -12.23
C ASN A 91 -7.22 14.98 -13.37
N GLU A 92 -7.88 15.15 -14.52
CA GLU A 92 -7.70 14.36 -15.76
C GLU A 92 -6.25 14.31 -16.30
N LYS A 93 -5.37 15.22 -15.84
CA LYS A 93 -3.95 15.25 -16.21
C LYS A 93 -3.05 14.57 -15.18
N GLY A 94 -3.61 14.01 -14.11
CA GLY A 94 -2.86 13.43 -12.99
C GLY A 94 -2.27 14.45 -12.01
N LYS A 95 -2.65 15.73 -12.12
CA LYS A 95 -2.21 16.79 -11.20
C LYS A 95 -3.05 16.75 -9.93
N VAL A 96 -2.41 16.78 -8.77
CA VAL A 96 -3.06 16.73 -7.47
C VAL A 96 -3.84 18.02 -7.23
N ILE A 97 -5.14 17.89 -6.96
CA ILE A 97 -6.05 19.03 -6.71
C ILE A 97 -6.60 19.02 -5.27
N LEU A 98 -6.52 17.89 -4.57
CA LEU A 98 -6.92 17.77 -3.17
C LEU A 98 -6.20 16.60 -2.50
N ARG A 99 -5.64 16.89 -1.33
CA ARG A 99 -5.20 15.88 -0.34
C ARG A 99 -6.07 15.99 0.91
N THR A 100 -6.21 14.89 1.62
CA THR A 100 -7.03 14.74 2.83
C THR A 100 -6.20 14.75 4.12
N ARG A 101 -4.95 15.22 4.06
CA ARG A 101 -4.11 15.45 5.24
C ARG A 101 -3.37 16.77 5.13
N PHE A 102 -3.07 17.34 6.29
CA PHE A 102 -2.13 18.44 6.42
C PHE A 102 -0.75 18.04 5.86
N PRO A 103 -0.05 18.92 5.11
CA PRO A 103 -0.30 20.36 4.90
C PRO A 103 -1.24 20.68 3.73
N TYR A 104 -1.96 19.69 3.19
CA TYR A 104 -2.93 19.87 2.11
C TYR A 104 -2.34 20.40 0.80
N ASN A 105 -1.10 20.00 0.51
CA ASN A 105 -0.39 20.42 -0.70
C ASN A 105 -1.16 20.06 -1.98
N LYS A 106 -1.07 20.93 -2.98
CA LYS A 106 -1.73 20.79 -4.28
C LYS A 106 -0.81 21.28 -5.40
N GLY A 107 -1.12 20.86 -6.61
CA GLY A 107 -0.54 21.38 -7.83
C GLY A 107 0.72 20.67 -8.32
N ASP A 108 1.20 19.70 -7.55
CA ASP A 108 2.21 18.71 -7.96
C ASP A 108 1.56 17.53 -8.71
N PHE A 109 2.39 16.67 -9.28
CA PHE A 109 1.97 15.37 -9.82
C PHE A 109 2.20 14.28 -8.78
N SER A 110 1.31 13.30 -8.70
CA SER A 110 1.49 12.18 -7.78
C SER A 110 2.75 11.40 -8.11
N PHE A 111 3.50 10.97 -7.08
CA PHE A 111 4.69 10.14 -7.24
C PHE A 111 4.38 8.75 -7.85
N SER A 112 3.15 8.27 -7.68
CA SER A 112 2.71 6.92 -8.07
C SER A 112 2.33 6.79 -9.56
N ASN A 113 3.20 7.29 -10.44
CA ASN A 113 2.91 7.46 -11.87
C ASN A 113 2.35 6.20 -12.55
N GLY A 114 2.81 4.99 -12.22
CA GLY A 114 2.28 3.76 -12.82
C GLY A 114 0.82 3.45 -12.43
N ILE A 115 0.48 3.62 -11.15
CA ILE A 115 -0.86 3.35 -10.62
C ILE A 115 -1.85 4.44 -11.07
N VAL A 116 -1.47 5.72 -10.94
CA VAL A 116 -2.31 6.84 -11.37
C VAL A 116 -2.48 6.87 -12.89
N SER A 117 -1.41 6.59 -13.66
CA SER A 117 -1.52 6.52 -15.12
C SER A 117 -2.40 5.36 -15.58
N GLY A 118 -2.36 4.21 -14.88
CA GLY A 118 -3.28 3.10 -15.16
C GLY A 118 -4.74 3.52 -15.03
N ALA A 119 -5.08 4.21 -13.94
CA ALA A 119 -6.43 4.75 -13.72
C ALA A 119 -6.85 5.74 -14.80
N LEU A 120 -5.95 6.64 -15.22
CA LEU A 120 -6.19 7.56 -16.35
C LEU A 120 -6.40 6.84 -17.69
N GLN A 121 -5.89 5.61 -17.83
CA GLN A 121 -6.10 4.74 -19.01
C GLN A 121 -7.33 3.84 -18.87
N ARG A 122 -8.36 4.27 -18.12
CA ARG A 122 -9.63 3.55 -17.94
C ARG A 122 -9.54 2.24 -17.16
N LYS A 123 -8.46 2.02 -16.42
CA LYS A 123 -8.25 0.78 -15.65
C LYS A 123 -7.86 1.08 -14.21
N SER A 124 -8.69 0.68 -13.24
CA SER A 124 -8.30 0.67 -11.83
C SER A 124 -6.97 -0.07 -11.67
N ALA A 125 -6.03 0.52 -10.94
CA ALA A 125 -4.68 -0.01 -10.77
C ALA A 125 -4.33 -0.03 -9.28
N SER A 126 -3.57 -1.03 -8.87
CA SER A 126 -3.19 -1.22 -7.47
C SER A 126 -1.90 -2.02 -7.33
N GLY A 127 -1.31 -1.96 -6.15
CA GLY A 127 -0.11 -2.73 -5.81
C GLY A 127 0.63 -2.20 -4.59
N ILE A 128 1.77 -2.81 -4.31
CA ILE A 128 2.71 -2.33 -3.29
C ILE A 128 3.64 -1.32 -3.93
N VAL A 129 3.78 -0.15 -3.30
CA VAL A 129 4.64 0.93 -3.78
C VAL A 129 5.61 1.37 -2.69
N ILE A 130 6.82 1.76 -3.09
CA ILE A 130 7.76 2.48 -2.24
C ILE A 130 7.60 3.96 -2.55
N ILE A 131 7.23 4.75 -1.54
CA ILE A 131 7.01 6.19 -1.59
C ILE A 131 8.21 6.87 -0.92
N PRO A 132 9.02 7.63 -1.66
CA PRO A 132 10.12 8.40 -1.08
C PRO A 132 9.63 9.40 -0.04
N SER A 133 10.49 9.76 0.90
CA SER A 133 10.17 10.66 2.00
C SER A 133 9.59 12.00 1.54
N GLN A 134 10.10 12.60 0.46
CA GLN A 134 9.56 13.87 -0.05
C GLN A 134 8.12 13.73 -0.52
N ALA A 135 7.81 12.67 -1.28
CA ALA A 135 6.45 12.40 -1.73
C ALA A 135 5.52 12.07 -0.56
N LEU A 136 6.00 11.30 0.42
CA LEU A 136 5.24 10.95 1.60
C LEU A 136 4.89 12.19 2.44
N LYS A 137 5.83 13.13 2.59
CA LYS A 137 5.59 14.43 3.24
C LYS A 137 4.51 15.24 2.53
N MET A 138 4.43 15.15 1.20
CA MET A 138 3.38 15.81 0.43
C MET A 138 2.00 15.20 0.70
N GLU A 139 1.93 13.87 0.84
CA GLU A 139 0.69 13.15 1.20
C GLU A 139 0.23 13.40 2.63
N GLY A 140 1.17 13.54 3.57
CA GLY A 140 0.92 13.91 4.96
C GLY A 140 2.21 14.05 5.74
N GLU A 141 2.38 15.16 6.46
CA GLU A 141 3.64 15.42 7.18
C GLU A 141 3.94 14.37 8.26
N ASP A 142 2.90 13.88 8.94
CA ASP A 142 3.00 12.89 10.00
C ASP A 142 3.26 11.46 9.51
N LEU A 143 3.00 11.19 8.22
CA LEU A 143 3.31 9.90 7.60
C LEU A 143 4.82 9.60 7.60
N LEU A 144 5.67 10.63 7.61
CA LEU A 144 7.11 10.48 7.74
C LEU A 144 7.51 9.75 9.02
N GLN A 145 6.83 10.03 10.13
CA GLN A 145 7.11 9.41 11.41
C GLN A 145 6.74 7.92 11.41
N GLN A 146 5.65 7.57 10.73
CA GLN A 146 5.21 6.19 10.56
C GLN A 146 6.17 5.39 9.66
N ALA A 147 6.68 6.00 8.59
CA ALA A 147 7.64 5.37 7.69
C ALA A 147 9.03 5.19 8.28
N TYR A 148 9.44 6.06 9.22
CA TYR A 148 10.79 6.06 9.78
C TYR A 148 11.12 4.76 10.53
N ILE A 149 12.13 4.02 10.07
CA ILE A 149 12.63 2.81 10.74
C ILE A 149 14.12 2.99 11.01
N LYS A 150 14.48 3.14 12.29
CA LYS A 150 15.88 3.24 12.70
C LYS A 150 16.58 1.92 12.46
N PHE A 151 17.76 2.00 11.86
CA PHE A 151 18.60 0.85 11.63
C PHE A 151 19.35 0.47 12.91
N MET A 152 19.09 -0.75 13.40
CA MET A 152 19.85 -1.33 14.50
C MET A 152 21.13 -1.98 13.95
N PRO A 153 22.32 -1.66 14.51
CA PRO A 153 23.55 -2.33 14.13
C PRO A 153 23.43 -3.84 14.40
N THR A 154 23.77 -4.65 13.41
CA THR A 154 23.93 -6.11 13.59
C THR A 154 25.36 -6.50 13.25
N PRO A 155 25.95 -7.50 13.92
CA PRO A 155 27.38 -7.80 13.79
C PRO A 155 27.86 -8.09 12.36
N GLN A 156 26.96 -8.58 11.50
CA GLN A 156 27.25 -8.92 10.09
C GLN A 156 26.61 -7.95 9.10
N ALA A 157 26.13 -6.79 9.55
CA ALA A 157 25.57 -5.78 8.65
C ALA A 157 26.65 -5.24 7.71
N LYS A 158 26.34 -5.19 6.41
CA LYS A 158 27.17 -4.44 5.46
C LYS A 158 27.21 -2.97 5.89
N PRO A 159 28.38 -2.31 5.80
CA PRO A 159 28.48 -0.88 6.06
C PRO A 159 27.50 -0.11 5.19
N ARG A 160 26.69 0.73 5.81
CA ARG A 160 25.75 1.64 5.15
C ARG A 160 25.94 3.04 5.72
N SER A 161 25.89 4.05 4.85
CA SER A 161 25.93 5.47 5.24
C SER A 161 24.62 5.90 5.91
N GLU A 162 23.51 5.30 5.50
CA GLU A 162 22.18 5.58 6.01
C GLU A 162 21.97 5.00 7.41
N LYS A 163 21.32 5.78 8.28
CA LYS A 163 21.04 5.41 9.67
C LYS A 163 19.57 4.98 9.90
N ALA A 164 18.73 5.15 8.89
CA ALA A 164 17.31 4.80 8.95
C ALA A 164 16.73 4.63 7.54
N GLU A 165 15.68 3.83 7.42
CA GLU A 165 14.76 3.87 6.28
C GLU A 165 13.77 5.03 6.50
N THR A 166 13.54 5.81 5.45
CA THR A 166 12.65 6.99 5.49
C THR A 166 11.55 6.92 4.44
N SER A 167 11.60 5.94 3.54
CA SER A 167 10.59 5.65 2.54
C SER A 167 9.44 4.87 3.16
N GLY A 168 8.23 5.18 2.72
CA GLY A 168 7.03 4.43 3.07
C GLY A 168 6.76 3.34 2.05
N MET A 169 6.67 2.08 2.48
CA MET A 169 6.04 1.03 1.72
C MET A 169 4.53 1.10 1.96
N ALA A 170 3.72 1.14 0.90
CA ALA A 170 2.27 1.25 1.01
C ALA A 170 1.56 0.26 0.08
N LEU A 171 0.43 -0.28 0.53
CA LEU A 171 -0.59 -0.79 -0.36
C LEU A 171 -1.35 0.39 -0.93
N MET A 172 -1.38 0.50 -2.26
CA MET A 172 -1.95 1.64 -2.94
C MET A 172 -2.89 1.17 -4.04
N ALA A 173 -3.98 1.93 -4.23
CA ALA A 173 -4.91 1.76 -5.32
C ALA A 173 -5.30 3.12 -5.91
N ALA A 174 -5.60 3.15 -7.20
CA ALA A 174 -6.14 4.30 -7.90
C ALA A 174 -7.26 3.88 -8.85
N VAL A 175 -8.30 4.71 -8.92
CA VAL A 175 -9.49 4.46 -9.71
C VAL A 175 -9.86 5.71 -10.52
N PRO A 176 -10.32 5.55 -11.77
CA PRO A 176 -10.83 6.68 -12.54
C PRO A 176 -12.09 7.27 -11.91
N VAL A 177 -12.22 8.60 -11.98
CA VAL A 177 -13.46 9.31 -11.71
C VAL A 177 -14.15 9.61 -13.03
N TRP A 178 -15.36 9.09 -13.21
CA TRP A 178 -16.10 9.15 -14.46
C TRP A 178 -17.18 10.25 -14.45
N THR A 179 -17.41 10.87 -15.60
CA THR A 179 -18.65 11.60 -15.88
C THR A 179 -19.77 10.63 -16.21
N ARG A 180 -21.00 11.14 -16.26
CA ARG A 180 -22.15 10.40 -16.80
C ARG A 180 -21.97 9.98 -18.28
N ASP A 181 -21.14 10.71 -19.03
CA ASP A 181 -20.83 10.43 -20.45
C ASP A 181 -19.63 9.49 -20.64
N GLU A 182 -19.26 8.71 -19.61
CA GLU A 182 -18.12 7.78 -19.63
C GLU A 182 -16.76 8.43 -19.98
N ARG A 183 -16.58 9.71 -19.61
CA ARG A 183 -15.30 10.41 -19.72
C ARG A 183 -14.58 10.42 -18.38
N ILE A 184 -13.26 10.25 -18.38
CA ILE A 184 -12.45 10.38 -17.16
C ILE A 184 -12.19 11.86 -16.90
N ILE A 185 -12.59 12.36 -15.74
CA ILE A 185 -12.38 13.74 -15.29
C ILE A 185 -11.36 13.85 -14.15
N GLY A 186 -10.90 12.73 -13.63
CA GLY A 186 -9.92 12.68 -12.57
C GLY A 186 -9.56 11.28 -12.15
N VAL A 187 -8.71 11.20 -11.12
CA VAL A 187 -8.33 9.95 -10.47
C VAL A 187 -8.42 10.15 -8.97
N LEU A 188 -9.07 9.20 -8.31
CA LEU A 188 -9.04 9.08 -6.87
C LEU A 188 -8.06 7.96 -6.52
N TYR A 189 -7.06 8.26 -5.70
CA TYR A 189 -6.14 7.25 -5.19
C TYR A 189 -6.02 7.31 -3.68
N GLY A 190 -5.73 6.17 -3.08
CA GLY A 190 -5.51 6.06 -1.64
C GLY A 190 -4.55 4.93 -1.33
N GLY A 191 -4.03 4.93 -0.12
CA GLY A 191 -3.16 3.88 0.34
C GLY A 191 -2.99 3.82 1.85
N THR A 192 -2.47 2.68 2.29
CA THR A 192 -2.19 2.36 3.68
C THR A 192 -0.73 1.92 3.77
N LEU A 193 0.02 2.54 4.69
CA LEU A 193 1.41 2.23 4.94
C LEU A 193 1.53 0.85 5.61
N LEU A 194 2.48 0.08 5.10
CA LEU A 194 2.91 -1.19 5.65
C LEU A 194 3.99 -1.01 6.73
N ASN A 195 4.70 0.12 6.73
CA ASN A 195 5.68 0.45 7.78
C ASN A 195 5.00 0.45 9.14
N ARG A 196 5.53 -0.36 10.08
CA ARG A 196 5.02 -0.50 11.45
C ARG A 196 3.53 -0.90 11.53
N ASN A 197 2.97 -1.47 10.45
CA ASN A 197 1.65 -2.07 10.47
C ASN A 197 1.77 -3.56 10.74
N TYR A 198 1.48 -3.97 11.99
CA TYR A 198 1.65 -5.35 12.44
C TYR A 198 0.46 -6.26 12.10
N GLN A 199 -0.62 -5.74 11.49
CA GLN A 199 -1.81 -6.54 11.16
C GLN A 199 -1.48 -7.74 10.25
N LEU A 200 -0.59 -7.56 9.27
CA LEU A 200 -0.15 -8.65 8.41
C LEU A 200 0.60 -9.72 9.21
N VAL A 201 1.49 -9.30 10.11
CA VAL A 201 2.30 -10.21 10.95
C VAL A 201 1.38 -11.00 11.89
N ASP A 202 0.43 -10.32 12.53
CA ASP A 202 -0.56 -10.95 13.40
C ASP A 202 -1.46 -11.92 12.62
N TYR A 203 -1.93 -11.54 11.43
CA TYR A 203 -2.76 -12.41 10.58
C TYR A 203 -2.02 -13.69 10.15
N VAL A 204 -0.76 -13.57 9.71
CA VAL A 204 0.06 -14.74 9.34
C VAL A 204 0.26 -15.63 10.55
N ARG A 205 0.59 -15.06 11.72
CA ARG A 205 0.74 -15.81 12.97
C ARG A 205 -0.51 -16.62 13.29
N ASP A 206 -1.69 -15.99 13.26
CA ASP A 206 -2.96 -16.59 13.66
C ASP A 206 -3.48 -17.65 12.66
N MET A 207 -3.06 -17.56 11.39
CA MET A 207 -3.43 -18.52 10.34
C MET A 207 -2.49 -19.72 10.24
N VAL A 208 -1.22 -19.57 10.61
CA VAL A 208 -0.18 -20.60 10.47
C VAL A 208 0.03 -21.40 11.76
N LEU A 209 -0.13 -20.76 12.92
CA LEU A 209 0.10 -21.38 14.23
C LEU A 209 -1.14 -22.07 14.83
N LYS A 210 -2.17 -22.32 14.02
CA LYS A 210 -3.32 -23.16 14.43
C LYS A 210 -3.03 -24.65 14.24
#